data_AF-A0A971HKD0-F1
#
_entry.id   AF-A0A971HKD0-F1
#
_cell.length_a   1.000
_cell.length_b   1.000
_cell.length_c   1.000
_cell.angle_alpha   90.00
_cell.angle_beta   90.00
_cell.angle_gamma   90.00
#
_symmetry.space_group_name_H-M   'P 1'
#
loop_
_entity.id
_entity.type
_entity.pdbx_description
1 polymer ?
#
loop_
_entity_poly.entity_id
_entity_poly.type
_entity_poly.pdbx_seq_one_letter_code
_entity_poly.pdbx_strand_id
1 'polypeptide(L)' 'MHIKHLALRVRDLEKSIEFYETVTELKVVRRFKSGPGEVAFLSNVPGATEIELISWPEQQCFEGKGMFL' A
#
# COMPACT_ATOMS: atom_id res chain seq x y z
N MET A 1 1.39 -7.33 -21.91
CA MET A 1 1.79 -7.71 -20.54
C MET A 1 1.93 -6.42 -19.74
N HIS A 2 1.27 -6.27 -18.60
CA HIS A 2 1.38 -5.08 -17.72
C HIS A 2 1.59 -5.51 -16.27
N ILE A 3 2.16 -4.62 -15.44
CA ILE A 3 2.32 -4.84 -13.99
C ILE A 3 0.93 -4.82 -13.36
N LYS A 4 0.55 -5.89 -12.66
CA LYS A 4 -0.78 -6.00 -12.05
C LYS A 4 -0.95 -5.08 -10.85
N HIS A 5 -0.01 -5.17 -9.91
CA HIS A 5 0.03 -4.30 -8.75
C HIS A 5 1.47 -4.14 -8.28
N LEU A 6 1.71 -3.09 -7.50
CA LEU A 6 2.91 -2.92 -6.70
C LEU A 6 2.54 -3.05 -5.22
N ALA A 7 3.09 -4.06 -4.55
CA ALA A 7 2.89 -4.28 -3.14
C ALA A 7 3.87 -3.46 -2.29
N LEU A 8 3.33 -2.63 -1.41
CA LEU A 8 4.06 -1.79 -0.49
C LEU A 8 3.64 -2.10 0.94
N ARG A 9 4.62 -2.41 1.77
CA ARG A 9 4.39 -2.60 3.19
C ARG A 9 4.39 -1.25 3.89
N VAL A 10 3.36 -1.00 4.70
CA VAL A 10 3.18 0.26 5.41
C VAL A 10 3.00 0.04 6.91
N ARG A 11 3.37 1.05 7.71
CA ARG A 11 3.21 1.03 9.17
C ARG A 11 1.78 1.35 9.61
N ASP A 12 1.17 2.31 8.92
CA ASP A 12 -0.16 2.82 9.23
C ASP A 12 -0.95 2.84 7.91
N LEU A 13 -1.95 1.96 7.82
CA LEU A 13 -2.71 1.79 6.59
C LEU A 13 -3.53 3.03 6.27
N GLU A 14 -4.17 3.64 7.28
CA GLU A 14 -5.04 4.81 7.10
C GLU A 14 -4.25 6.02 6.60
N LYS A 15 -3.11 6.33 7.25
CA LYS A 15 -2.25 7.43 6.81
C LYS A 15 -1.69 7.20 5.41
N SER A 16 -1.42 5.96 5.05
CA SER A 16 -0.91 5.62 3.73
C SER A 16 -1.98 5.75 2.66
N ILE A 17 -3.21 5.30 2.95
CA ILE A 17 -4.37 5.53 2.08
C ILE A 17 -4.56 7.04 1.89
N GLU A 18 -4.65 7.81 2.97
CA GLU A 18 -4.81 9.28 2.92
C GLU A 18 -3.74 9.95 2.04
N PHE A 19 -2.48 9.54 2.17
CA PHE A 19 -1.39 10.03 1.33
C PHE A 19 -1.65 9.77 -0.16
N TYR A 20 -1.97 8.53 -0.54
CA TYR A 20 -2.19 8.17 -1.95
C TYR A 20 -3.49 8.78 -2.50
N GLU A 21 -4.54 8.89 -1.69
CA GLU A 21 -5.77 9.57 -2.08
C GLU A 21 -5.56 11.08 -2.29
N THR A 22 -4.68 11.71 -1.50
CA THR A 22 -4.41 13.15 -1.56
C THR A 22 -3.39 13.53 -2.63
N VAL A 23 -2.28 12.79 -2.72
CA VAL A 23 -1.14 13.15 -3.58
C VAL A 23 -1.29 12.59 -4.99
N THR A 24 -1.93 11.42 -5.12
CA THR A 24 -2.00 10.69 -6.40
C THR A 24 -3.43 10.46 -6.89
N GLU A 25 -4.42 10.94 -6.15
CA GLU A 25 -5.85 10.82 -6.46
C GLU A 25 -6.36 9.38 -6.65
N LEU A 26 -5.58 8.38 -6.22
CA LEU A 26 -6.01 6.98 -6.23
C LEU A 26 -7.16 6.80 -5.23
N LYS A 27 -7.99 5.76 -5.43
CA LYS A 27 -9.08 5.42 -4.52
C LYS A 27 -9.02 3.98 -4.10
N VAL A 28 -9.46 3.67 -2.89
CA VAL A 28 -9.57 2.28 -2.41
C VAL A 28 -10.62 1.55 -3.25
N VAL A 29 -10.19 0.53 -3.99
CA VAL A 29 -11.06 -0.31 -4.83
C VAL A 29 -11.36 -1.67 -4.20
N ARG A 30 -10.50 -2.12 -3.27
CA ARG A 30 -10.68 -3.37 -2.52
C ARG A 30 -9.93 -3.28 -1.19
N ARG A 31 -10.56 -3.69 -0.09
CA ARG A 31 -9.95 -3.73 1.24
C ARG A 31 -10.42 -4.97 2.00
N PHE A 32 -9.51 -5.66 2.67
CA PHE A 32 -9.84 -6.82 3.49
C PHE A 32 -8.80 -7.06 4.58
N LYS A 33 -9.25 -7.72 5.66
CA LYS A 33 -8.36 -8.21 6.72
C LYS A 33 -7.78 -9.56 6.33
N SER A 34 -6.52 -9.79 6.68
CA SER A 34 -5.81 -11.04 6.45
C SER A 34 -5.01 -11.41 7.71
N GLY A 35 -5.62 -12.21 8.58
CA GLY A 35 -5.06 -12.51 9.90
C GLY A 35 -4.94 -11.25 10.76
N PRO A 36 -3.78 -10.99 11.41
CA PRO A 36 -3.55 -9.75 12.16
C PRO A 36 -3.25 -8.54 11.25
N GLY A 37 -3.06 -8.76 9.95
CA GLY A 37 -2.79 -7.71 8.97
C GLY A 37 -4.02 -7.24 8.20
N GLU A 38 -3.85 -6.15 7.45
CA GLU A 38 -4.87 -5.58 6.61
C GLU A 38 -4.27 -5.13 5.26
N VAL A 39 -5.04 -5.31 4.19
CA VAL A 39 -4.64 -5.01 2.82
C VAL A 39 -5.65 -4.08 2.16
N ALA A 40 -5.16 -3.06 1.46
CA ALA A 40 -5.96 -2.18 0.62
C ALA A 40 -5.34 -2.05 -0.78
N PHE A 41 -6.15 -2.22 -1.81
CA PHE A 41 -5.78 -1.96 -3.20
C PHE A 41 -6.34 -0.60 -3.62
N LEU A 42 -5.49 0.22 -4.21
CA LEU A 42 -5.82 1.55 -4.70
C LEU A 42 -5.63 1.64 -6.21
N SER A 43 -6.59 2.23 -6.91
CA SER A 43 -6.51 2.51 -8.34
C SER A 43 -7.35 3.75 -8.69
N ASN A 44 -7.06 4.39 -9.80
CA ASN A 44 -7.88 5.46 -10.40
C ASN A 44 -8.75 4.97 -11.56
N VAL A 45 -8.40 3.83 -12.18
CA VAL A 45 -9.10 3.28 -13.35
C VAL A 45 -9.26 1.76 -13.20
N PRO A 46 -10.45 1.19 -13.47
CA PRO A 46 -10.63 -0.26 -13.47
C PRO A 46 -9.66 -0.96 -14.42
N GLY A 47 -8.94 -1.96 -13.92
CA GLY A 47 -7.99 -2.76 -14.71
C GLY A 47 -6.63 -2.11 -14.99
N ALA A 48 -6.37 -0.91 -14.46
CA ALA A 48 -5.03 -0.33 -14.41
C ALA A 48 -4.16 -1.00 -13.34
N THR A 49 -2.88 -0.62 -13.30
CA THR A 49 -1.95 -1.05 -12.24
C THR A 49 -2.44 -0.56 -10.88
N GLU A 50 -2.58 -1.47 -9.91
CA GLU A 50 -3.02 -1.15 -8.55
C GLU A 50 -1.82 -0.90 -7.61
N ILE A 51 -1.98 -0.03 -6.61
CA ILE A 51 -1.09 0.01 -5.44
C ILE A 51 -1.72 -0.88 -4.37
N GLU A 52 -0.98 -1.90 -3.91
CA GLU A 52 -1.39 -2.76 -2.80
C GLU A 52 -0.65 -2.32 -1.54
N LEU A 53 -1.38 -1.77 -0.58
CA LEU A 53 -0.86 -1.38 0.73
C LEU A 53 -1.12 -2.51 1.73
N ILE A 54 -0.05 -2.99 2.37
CA ILE A 54 -0.11 -4.09 3.34
C ILE A 54 0.37 -3.57 4.69
N SER A 55 -0.52 -3.56 5.68
CA SER A 55 -0.18 -3.28 7.07
C SER A 55 -0.17 -4.56 7.89
N TRP A 56 0.88 -4.76 8.68
CA TRP A 56 1.00 -5.91 9.57
C TRP A 56 1.68 -5.47 10.88
N PRO A 57 0.90 -5.30 11.97
CA PRO A 57 1.37 -4.62 13.17
C PRO A 57 2.46 -5.38 13.94
N GLU A 58 2.51 -6.71 13.85
CA GLU A 58 3.37 -7.55 14.70
C GLU A 58 4.76 -7.86 14.13
N GLN A 59 5.11 -7.33 12.96
CA GLN A 59 6.35 -7.68 12.28
C GLN A 59 7.33 -6.50 12.28
N GLN A 60 8.61 -6.82 12.52
CA GLN A 60 9.68 -5.84 12.64
C GLN A 60 9.82 -5.02 11.36
N CYS A 61 9.65 -3.70 11.46
CA CYS A 61 10.06 -2.77 10.42
C CYS A 61 11.58 -2.65 10.42
N PHE A 62 12.17 -2.69 9.23
CA PHE A 62 13.56 -2.31 9.05
C PHE A 62 13.68 -0.78 9.16
N GLU A 63 14.50 -0.30 10.09
CA GLU A 63 14.94 1.10 10.13
C GLU A 63 16.39 1.16 9.67
N GLY A 64 16.60 1.77 8.50
CA GLY A 64 17.93 2.05 7.97
C GLY A 64 17.98 3.45 7.40
N LYS A 65 19.09 4.15 7.65
CA LYS A 65 19.47 5.29 6.83
C LYS A 65 19.96 4.69 5.50
N GLY A 66 19.33 5.06 4.38
CA GLY A 66 19.67 4.50 3.07
C GLY A 66 21.18 4.50 2.82
N MET A 67 21.67 3.60 1.96
CA MET A 67 23.06 3.65 1.52
C MET A 67 23.29 4.98 0.79
N PHE A 68 24.06 5.86 1.39
CA PHE A 68 24.68 6.98 0.71
C PHE A 68 25.91 6.42 -0.01
N LEU A 69 25.92 6.50 -1.34
CA LEU A 69 27.08 6.20 -2.19
C LEU A 69 28.08 7.35 -2.15
#